data_AF-A0A9N8Z466-F1
#
_entry.id   AF-A0A9N8Z466-F1
#
_cell.length_a   1.000
_cell.length_b   1.000
_cell.length_c   1.000
_cell.angle_alpha   90.00
_cell.angle_beta   90.00
_cell.angle_gamma   90.00
#
_symmetry.space_group_name_H-M   'P 1'
#
loop_
_entity.id
_entity.type
_entity.pdbx_description
1 polymer ?
#
loop_
_entity_poly.entity_id
_entity_poly.type
_entity_poly.pdbx_seq_one_letter_code
_entity_poly.pdbx_strand_id
1 'polypeptide(L)'
;MATSSVPSYTLRANLTPYQKITTTCIIGGIWGFMSGSRQGAKRTSLQYLAEHAHVLPKTKEQWYFYHKKKNYKVTLGAIRAGLKYSAKMSALCFLYSSLETTLDFIRKENDFINSFGAGIMSGAIVSGIYRLPKQSTRYAIMIGAGVGLMTGSLQDIIRYKKGQRIWYLEWK
;
A
#
# COMPACT_ATOMS: atom_id res chain seq x y z
N MET A 1 -25.44 17.03 0.38
CA MET A 1 -24.75 16.78 -0.91
C MET A 1 -24.42 15.29 -0.99
N ALA A 2 -24.87 14.61 -2.05
CA ALA A 2 -24.88 13.17 -2.32
C ALA A 2 -25.80 12.29 -1.44
N THR A 3 -27.04 12.10 -1.90
CA THR A 3 -27.91 10.98 -1.52
C THR A 3 -27.27 9.68 -2.00
N SER A 4 -26.57 8.95 -1.13
CA SER A 4 -26.01 7.65 -1.47
C SER A 4 -27.15 6.64 -1.62
N SER A 5 -27.46 6.25 -2.84
CA SER A 5 -28.27 5.07 -3.13
C SER A 5 -27.64 3.88 -2.41
N VAL A 6 -28.37 3.28 -1.47
CA VAL A 6 -27.89 2.12 -0.72
C VAL A 6 -27.72 0.99 -1.73
N PRO A 7 -26.51 0.45 -1.96
CA PRO A 7 -26.35 -0.65 -2.90
C PRO A 7 -27.09 -1.90 -2.39
N SER A 8 -27.72 -2.65 -3.30
CA SER A 8 -28.48 -3.87 -2.99
C SER A 8 -27.62 -5.08 -2.56
N TYR A 9 -26.31 -4.90 -2.38
CA TYR A 9 -25.36 -5.92 -1.93
C TYR A 9 -24.78 -5.54 -0.56
N THR A 10 -24.35 -6.54 0.21
CA THR A 10 -23.81 -6.29 1.55
C THR A 10 -22.57 -5.39 1.45
N LEU A 11 -22.46 -4.38 2.30
CA LEU A 11 -21.29 -3.49 2.31
C LEU A 11 -20.16 -4.09 3.15
N ARG A 12 -18.95 -4.14 2.60
CA ARG A 12 -17.76 -4.53 3.39
C ARG A 12 -17.53 -3.51 4.51
N ALA A 13 -17.54 -3.99 5.75
CA ALA A 13 -17.40 -3.19 6.96
C ALA A 13 -18.46 -2.06 7.13
N ASN A 14 -19.62 -2.16 6.46
CA ASN A 14 -20.67 -1.12 6.45
C ASN A 14 -20.20 0.25 5.92
N LEU A 15 -19.12 0.27 5.13
CA LEU A 15 -18.60 1.49 4.52
C LEU A 15 -19.10 1.59 3.08
N THR A 16 -19.40 2.81 2.64
CA THR A 16 -19.69 3.05 1.21
C THR A 16 -18.43 2.78 0.37
N PRO A 17 -18.57 2.37 -0.91
CA PRO A 17 -17.45 2.11 -1.79
C PRO A 17 -16.42 3.26 -1.87
N TYR A 18 -16.92 4.50 -1.91
CA TYR A 18 -16.08 5.70 -1.95
C TYR A 18 -15.27 5.89 -0.65
N GLN A 19 -15.90 5.70 0.51
CA GLN A 19 -15.21 5.79 1.80
C GLN A 19 -14.15 4.69 1.93
N LYS A 20 -14.47 3.45 1.52
CA LYS A 20 -13.52 2.34 1.53
C LYS A 20 -12.26 2.65 0.73
N ILE A 21 -12.41 3.11 -0.52
CA ILE A 21 -11.28 3.41 -1.40
C ILE A 21 -10.44 4.56 -0.81
N THR A 22 -11.08 5.65 -0.39
CA THR A 22 -10.38 6.82 0.16
C THR A 22 -9.62 6.48 1.45
N THR A 23 -10.23 5.77 2.39
CA THR A 23 -9.57 5.34 3.63
C THR A 23 -8.39 4.39 3.34
N THR A 24 -8.56 3.43 2.43
CA THR A 24 -7.48 2.48 2.07
C THR A 24 -6.29 3.20 1.43
N CYS A 25 -6.56 4.16 0.53
CA CYS A 25 -5.52 4.97 -0.10
C CYS A 25 -4.76 5.85 0.91
N ILE A 26 -5.45 6.48 1.86
CA ILE A 26 -4.82 7.32 2.89
C ILE A 26 -3.90 6.47 3.78
N ILE A 27 -4.39 5.33 4.28
CA ILE A 27 -3.60 4.44 5.14
C ILE A 27 -2.38 3.89 4.38
N GLY A 28 -2.59 3.43 3.14
CA GLY A 28 -1.51 2.95 2.27
C GLY A 28 -0.48 4.04 1.96
N GLY A 29 -0.93 5.29 1.74
CA GLY A 29 -0.07 6.43 1.52
C GLY A 29 0.80 6.78 2.73
N ILE A 30 0.23 6.74 3.95
CA ILE A 30 0.97 6.96 5.21
C ILE A 30 2.04 5.88 5.38
N TRP A 31 1.65 4.60 5.21
CA TRP A 31 2.58 3.47 5.32
C TRP A 31 3.70 3.55 4.29
N GLY A 32 3.36 3.88 3.04
CA GLY A 32 4.33 4.11 1.96
C GLY A 32 5.29 5.25 2.27
N PHE A 33 4.81 6.34 2.86
CA PHE A 33 5.65 7.46 3.29
C PHE A 33 6.63 7.05 4.40
N MET A 34 6.18 6.32 5.41
CA MET A 34 7.04 5.83 6.51
C MET A 34 8.13 4.88 6.00
N SER A 35 7.77 3.92 5.13
CA SER A 35 8.75 3.00 4.55
C SER A 35 9.74 3.73 3.63
N GLY A 36 9.25 4.61 2.76
CA GLY A 36 10.06 5.37 1.81
C GLY A 36 10.99 6.37 2.48
N SER A 37 10.53 7.06 3.52
CA SER A 37 11.35 8.02 4.29
C SER A 37 12.49 7.32 5.02
N ARG A 38 12.23 6.17 5.67
CA ARG A 38 13.27 5.36 6.31
C ARG A 38 14.35 4.93 5.33
N GLN A 39 13.94 4.44 4.16
CA GLN A 39 14.89 3.99 3.14
C GLN A 39 15.64 5.14 2.47
N GLY A 40 14.96 6.26 2.22
CA GLY A 40 15.55 7.51 1.72
C GLY A 40 16.59 8.08 2.67
N ALA A 41 16.25 8.18 3.97
CA ALA A 41 17.16 8.68 5.01
C ALA A 41 18.43 7.83 5.12
N LYS A 42 18.29 6.50 5.10
CA LYS A 42 19.44 5.58 5.14
C LYS A 42 20.34 5.79 3.93
N ARG A 43 19.77 5.86 2.72
CA ARG A 43 20.53 6.04 1.48
C ARG A 43 21.30 7.37 1.45
N THR A 44 20.65 8.48 1.80
CA THR A 44 21.31 9.80 1.80
C THR A 44 22.33 9.95 2.91
N SER A 45 22.10 9.33 4.07
CA SER A 45 23.09 9.28 5.15
C SER A 45 24.36 8.56 4.72
N LEU A 46 24.24 7.37 4.12
CA LEU A 46 25.37 6.60 3.61
C LEU A 46 26.10 7.33 2.48
N GLN A 47 25.35 7.96 1.56
CA GLN A 47 25.95 8.78 0.51
C GLN A 47 26.73 9.97 1.09
N TYR A 48 26.19 10.67 2.09
CA TYR A 48 26.89 11.77 2.74
C TYR A 48 28.19 11.32 3.41
N LEU A 49 28.17 10.16 4.08
CA LEU A 49 29.36 9.56 4.69
C LEU A 49 30.41 9.18 3.63
N ALA A 50 29.98 8.61 2.51
CA ALA A 50 30.88 8.27 1.41
C ALA A 50 31.51 9.53 0.78
N GLU A 51 30.71 10.57 0.52
CA GLU A 51 31.19 11.86 -0.01
C GLU A 51 32.23 12.52 0.91
N HIS A 52 32.08 12.37 2.23
CA HIS A 52 32.93 13.05 3.22
C HIS A 52 33.90 12.10 3.94
N ALA A 53 34.12 10.88 3.44
CA ALA A 53 35.01 9.92 4.08
C ALA A 53 36.46 10.45 4.22
N HIS A 54 36.85 11.39 3.34
CA HIS A 54 38.17 12.02 3.35
C HIS A 54 38.26 13.30 4.21
N VAL A 55 37.14 13.86 4.66
CA VAL A 55 37.10 15.10 5.47
C VAL A 55 36.56 14.80 6.86
N LEU A 56 37.47 14.66 7.83
CA LEU A 56 37.13 14.53 9.25
C LEU A 56 37.12 15.92 9.89
N PRO A 57 36.07 16.30 10.65
CA PRO A 57 36.03 17.58 11.34
C PRO A 57 37.11 17.64 12.43
N LYS A 58 38.01 18.62 12.38
CA LYS A 58 39.10 18.79 13.37
C LYS A 58 38.76 19.84 14.44
N THR A 59 37.90 20.81 14.12
CA THR A 59 37.46 21.85 15.05
C THR A 59 35.99 21.68 15.47
N LYS A 60 35.60 22.26 16.62
CA LYS A 60 34.21 22.21 17.12
C LYS A 60 33.21 22.83 16.14
N GLU A 61 33.59 23.93 15.50
CA GLU A 61 32.75 24.61 14.49
C GLU A 61 32.52 23.73 13.27
N GLN A 62 33.58 23.10 12.75
CA GLN A 62 33.48 22.16 11.63
C GLN A 62 32.58 20.97 11.96
N TRP A 63 32.67 20.45 13.19
CA TRP A 63 31.81 19.36 13.65
C TRP A 63 30.32 19.75 13.63
N TYR A 64 29.99 20.96 14.07
CA TYR A 64 28.62 21.47 14.05
C TYR A 64 28.11 21.64 12.61
N PHE A 65 28.86 22.29 11.73
CA PHE A 65 28.45 22.49 10.34
C PHE A 65 28.32 21.18 9.57
N TYR A 66 29.17 20.20 9.86
CA TYR A 66 29.06 18.85 9.31
C TYR A 66 27.72 18.20 9.66
N HIS A 67 27.37 18.15 10.95
CA HIS A 67 26.11 17.52 11.39
C HIS A 67 24.87 18.30 10.94
N LYS A 68 24.93 19.63 10.92
CA LYS A 68 23.84 20.48 10.39
C LYS A 68 23.59 20.19 8.91
N LYS A 69 24.65 20.11 8.09
CA LYS A 69 24.56 19.81 6.65
C LYS A 69 24.10 18.37 6.41
N LYS A 70 24.58 17.41 7.21
CA LYS A 70 24.14 16.02 7.18
C LYS A 70 22.63 15.92 7.43
N ASN A 71 22.15 16.52 8.51
CA ASN A 71 20.73 16.46 8.87
C ASN A 71 19.85 17.08 7.79
N TYR A 72 20.26 18.21 7.20
CA TYR A 72 19.51 18.82 6.10
C TYR A 72 19.41 17.90 4.87
N LYS A 73 20.54 17.33 4.42
CA LYS A 73 20.55 16.39 3.28
C LYS A 73 19.75 15.12 3.57
N VAL A 74 19.85 14.59 4.79
CA VAL A 74 19.13 13.38 5.21
C VAL A 74 17.62 13.62 5.24
N THR A 75 17.17 14.71 5.86
CA THR A 75 15.74 15.08 5.91
C THR A 75 15.17 15.32 4.52
N LEU A 76 15.88 16.04 3.65
CA LEU A 76 15.44 16.27 2.28
C LEU A 76 15.34 14.95 1.49
N GLY A 77 16.30 14.05 1.67
CA GLY A 77 16.29 12.71 1.09
C GLY A 77 15.11 11.85 1.58
N ALA A 78 14.83 11.92 2.87
CA ALA A 78 13.71 11.22 3.50
C ALA A 78 12.37 11.70 2.94
N ILE A 79 12.15 13.01 2.82
CA ILE A 79 10.91 13.58 2.30
C ILE A 79 10.72 13.23 0.82
N ARG A 80 11.76 13.42 -0.01
CA ARG A 80 11.68 13.13 -1.46
C ARG A 80 11.38 11.65 -1.73
N ALA A 81 12.06 10.74 -1.04
CA ALA A 81 11.80 9.32 -1.16
C ALA A 81 10.43 8.96 -0.59
N GLY A 82 10.07 9.49 0.58
CA GLY A 82 8.79 9.26 1.24
C GLY A 82 7.61 9.63 0.34
N LEU A 83 7.61 10.82 -0.28
CA LEU A 83 6.55 11.24 -1.19
C LEU A 83 6.43 10.32 -2.42
N LYS A 84 7.57 9.93 -3.02
CA LYS A 84 7.59 9.03 -4.18
C LYS A 84 7.00 7.65 -3.83
N TYR A 85 7.36 7.09 -2.68
CA TYR A 85 6.83 5.81 -2.23
C TYR A 85 5.36 5.91 -1.81
N SER A 86 4.97 7.00 -1.15
CA SER A 86 3.58 7.27 -0.76
C SER A 86 2.66 7.30 -1.98
N ALA A 87 3.04 8.04 -3.04
CA ALA A 87 2.27 8.09 -4.28
C ALA A 87 2.13 6.70 -4.93
N LYS A 88 3.22 5.92 -4.99
CA LYS A 88 3.20 4.56 -5.55
C LYS A 88 2.31 3.61 -4.74
N MET A 89 2.42 3.63 -3.43
CA MET A 89 1.62 2.77 -2.55
C MET A 89 0.14 3.16 -2.58
N SER A 90 -0.17 4.47 -2.57
CA SER A 90 -1.55 4.95 -2.71
C SER A 90 -2.16 4.54 -4.05
N ALA A 91 -1.42 4.65 -5.16
CA ALA A 91 -1.87 4.17 -6.46
C ALA A 91 -2.14 2.65 -6.49
N LEU A 92 -1.28 1.85 -5.85
CA LEU A 92 -1.50 0.41 -5.70
C LEU A 92 -2.74 0.09 -4.86
N CYS A 93 -2.92 0.76 -3.72
CA CYS A 93 -4.08 0.61 -2.87
C CYS A 93 -5.38 1.01 -3.59
N PHE A 94 -5.34 2.10 -4.36
CA PHE A 94 -6.45 2.56 -5.20
C PHE A 94 -6.84 1.49 -6.22
N LEU A 95 -5.85 0.96 -6.95
CA LEU A 95 -6.05 -0.10 -7.94
C LEU A 95 -6.70 -1.34 -7.32
N TYR A 96 -6.13 -1.84 -6.22
CA TYR A 96 -6.64 -3.02 -5.51
C TYR A 96 -8.07 -2.79 -5.00
N SER A 97 -8.31 -1.69 -4.28
CA SER A 97 -9.62 -1.42 -3.69
C SER A 97 -10.70 -1.17 -4.74
N SER A 98 -10.33 -0.60 -5.89
CA SER A 98 -11.25 -0.40 -7.01
C SER A 98 -11.64 -1.75 -7.62
N LEU A 99 -10.67 -2.62 -7.91
CA LEU A 99 -10.92 -3.96 -8.45
C LEU A 99 -11.78 -4.81 -7.51
N GLU A 100 -11.47 -4.82 -6.22
CA GLU A 100 -12.25 -5.56 -5.23
C GLU A 100 -13.70 -5.08 -5.19
N THR A 101 -13.92 -3.77 -5.21
CA THR A 101 -15.26 -3.16 -5.24
C THR A 101 -16.02 -3.50 -6.53
N THR A 102 -15.34 -3.49 -7.68
CA THR A 102 -15.94 -3.87 -8.96
C THR A 102 -16.34 -5.35 -8.98
N LEU A 103 -15.50 -6.24 -8.44
CA LEU A 103 -15.81 -7.67 -8.33
C LEU A 103 -16.99 -7.92 -7.38
N ASP A 104 -17.04 -7.21 -6.26
CA ASP A 104 -18.17 -7.26 -5.32
C ASP A 104 -19.47 -6.79 -5.99
N PHE A 105 -19.42 -5.74 -6.81
CA PHE A 105 -20.59 -5.25 -7.55
C PHE A 105 -21.11 -6.27 -8.58
N ILE A 106 -20.20 -6.94 -9.30
CA ILE A 106 -20.55 -7.92 -10.33
C ILE A 106 -21.15 -9.19 -9.70
N ARG A 107 -20.54 -9.71 -8.63
CA ARG A 107 -20.98 -10.96 -7.99
C ARG A 107 -22.06 -10.77 -6.95
N LYS A 108 -22.29 -9.54 -6.47
CA LYS A 108 -23.20 -9.16 -5.37
C LYS A 108 -22.95 -9.91 -4.05
N GLU A 109 -21.82 -10.60 -3.97
CA GLU A 109 -21.36 -11.34 -2.80
C GLU A 109 -20.03 -10.76 -2.36
N ASN A 110 -19.85 -10.68 -1.04
CA ASN A 110 -18.58 -10.35 -0.44
C ASN A 110 -17.94 -11.66 -0.02
N ASP A 111 -16.76 -11.98 -0.56
CA ASP A 111 -16.01 -13.19 -0.21
C ASP A 111 -14.50 -12.92 -0.32
N PHE A 112 -13.69 -13.76 0.34
CA PHE A 112 -12.24 -13.79 0.12
C PHE A 112 -11.84 -14.05 -1.34
N ILE A 113 -12.68 -14.74 -2.14
CA ILE A 113 -12.38 -15.03 -3.56
C ILE A 113 -12.29 -13.73 -4.37
N ASN A 114 -13.13 -12.74 -4.06
CA ASN A 114 -13.07 -11.44 -4.75
C ASN A 114 -11.81 -10.67 -4.37
N SER A 115 -11.38 -10.74 -3.11
CA SER A 115 -10.11 -10.17 -2.66
C SER A 115 -8.91 -10.87 -3.30
N PHE A 116 -8.98 -12.19 -3.44
CA PHE A 116 -7.97 -12.99 -4.13
C PHE A 116 -7.85 -12.63 -5.62
N GLY A 117 -8.99 -12.57 -6.32
CA GLY A 117 -9.08 -12.16 -7.71
C GLY A 117 -8.56 -10.74 -7.92
N ALA A 118 -8.94 -9.80 -7.06
CA ALA A 118 -8.44 -8.43 -7.07
C ALA A 118 -6.91 -8.38 -6.86
N GLY A 119 -6.36 -9.23 -5.99
CA GLY A 119 -4.92 -9.39 -5.79
C GLY A 119 -4.17 -9.86 -7.04
N ILE A 120 -4.69 -10.89 -7.72
CA ILE A 120 -4.13 -11.39 -8.98
C ILE A 120 -4.22 -10.33 -10.08
N MET A 121 -5.38 -9.71 -10.25
CA MET A 121 -5.62 -8.68 -11.28
C MET A 121 -4.74 -7.45 -11.05
N SER A 122 -4.60 -6.98 -9.81
CA SER A 122 -3.73 -5.86 -9.49
C SER A 122 -2.26 -6.17 -9.80
N GLY A 123 -1.78 -7.37 -9.45
CA GLY A 123 -0.45 -7.85 -9.83
C GLY A 123 -0.24 -7.91 -11.34
N ALA A 124 -1.24 -8.41 -12.09
CA ALA A 124 -1.20 -8.48 -13.55
C ALA A 124 -1.16 -7.09 -14.19
N ILE A 125 -2.01 -6.15 -13.76
CA ILE A 125 -2.05 -4.78 -14.29
C ILE A 125 -0.71 -4.07 -14.03
N VAL A 126 -0.21 -4.14 -12.79
CA VAL A 126 1.09 -3.55 -12.44
C VAL A 126 2.20 -4.16 -13.26
N SER A 127 2.16 -5.48 -13.49
CA SER A 127 3.16 -6.17 -14.31
C SER A 127 3.18 -5.66 -15.76
N GLY A 128 1.99 -5.40 -16.33
CA GLY A 128 1.83 -4.86 -17.67
C GLY A 128 2.31 -3.41 -17.79
N ILE A 129 1.96 -2.55 -16.81
CA ILE A 129 2.38 -1.14 -16.79
C ILE A 129 3.90 -1.02 -16.76
N TYR A 130 4.57 -1.81 -15.91
CA TYR A 130 6.02 -1.77 -15.77
C TYR A 130 6.77 -2.68 -16.77
N ARG A 131 6.06 -3.36 -17.68
CA ARG A 131 6.63 -4.28 -18.68
C ARG A 131 7.66 -5.26 -18.09
N LEU A 132 7.26 -5.92 -17.00
CA LEU A 132 8.16 -6.82 -16.26
C LEU A 132 8.46 -8.12 -17.04
N PRO A 133 9.66 -8.70 -16.85
CA PRO A 133 10.00 -9.99 -17.44
C PRO A 133 9.13 -11.11 -16.86
N LYS A 134 8.89 -12.17 -17.64
CA LYS A 134 7.96 -13.28 -17.30
C LYS A 134 8.14 -13.82 -15.87
N GLN A 135 9.38 -13.95 -15.42
CA GLN A 135 9.72 -14.43 -14.07
C GLN A 135 9.23 -13.45 -12.98
N SER A 136 9.47 -12.15 -13.16
CA SER A 136 9.04 -11.14 -12.20
C SER A 136 7.53 -10.94 -12.21
N THR A 137 6.88 -11.11 -13.37
CA THR A 137 5.41 -11.08 -13.47
C THR A 137 4.78 -12.20 -12.65
N ARG A 138 5.32 -13.44 -12.73
CA ARG A 138 4.85 -14.56 -11.90
C ARG A 138 4.94 -14.22 -10.41
N TYR A 139 6.07 -13.64 -9.99
CA TYR A 139 6.28 -13.26 -8.60
C TYR A 139 5.31 -12.15 -8.14
N ALA A 140 5.09 -11.13 -8.98
CA ALA A 140 4.14 -10.06 -8.69
C ALA A 140 2.70 -10.58 -8.53
N ILE A 141 2.29 -11.51 -9.41
CA ILE A 141 0.99 -12.17 -9.31
C ILE A 141 0.90 -13.00 -8.02
N MET A 142 1.95 -13.77 -7.68
CA MET A 142 1.97 -14.56 -6.44
C MET A 142 1.90 -13.69 -5.17
N ILE A 143 2.60 -12.55 -5.14
CA ILE A 143 2.49 -11.59 -4.03
C ILE A 143 1.08 -11.02 -3.98
N GLY A 144 0.54 -10.57 -5.12
CA GLY A 144 -0.82 -10.01 -5.18
C GLY A 144 -1.86 -11.01 -4.71
N ALA A 145 -1.75 -12.25 -5.17
CA ALA A 145 -2.58 -13.38 -4.75
C ALA A 145 -2.47 -13.64 -3.23
N GLY A 146 -1.25 -13.70 -2.69
CA GLY A 146 -1.02 -13.89 -1.26
C GLY A 146 -1.60 -12.75 -0.41
N VAL A 147 -1.40 -11.50 -0.83
CA VAL A 147 -2.00 -10.33 -0.16
C VAL A 147 -3.52 -10.38 -0.21
N GLY A 148 -4.10 -10.72 -1.37
CA GLY A 148 -5.54 -10.85 -1.56
C GLY A 148 -6.17 -11.96 -0.71
N LEU A 149 -5.48 -13.10 -0.53
CA LEU A 149 -5.92 -14.13 0.41
C LEU A 149 -5.89 -13.60 1.84
N MET A 150 -4.78 -12.98 2.25
CA MET A 150 -4.62 -12.48 3.62
C MET A 150 -5.68 -11.43 3.97
N THR A 151 -5.92 -10.47 3.08
CA THR A 151 -6.95 -9.45 3.28
C THR A 151 -8.35 -10.04 3.25
N GLY A 152 -8.64 -10.95 2.31
CA GLY A 152 -9.93 -11.62 2.20
C GLY A 152 -10.26 -12.46 3.44
N SER A 153 -9.33 -13.30 3.89
CA SER A 153 -9.49 -14.10 5.10
C SER A 153 -9.68 -13.24 6.36
N LEU A 154 -8.92 -12.16 6.50
CA LEU A 154 -9.10 -11.23 7.63
C LEU A 154 -10.49 -10.57 7.61
N GLN A 155 -10.97 -10.17 6.44
CA GLN A 155 -12.29 -9.59 6.28
C GLN A 155 -13.39 -10.61 6.61
N ASP A 156 -13.26 -11.86 6.16
CA ASP A 156 -14.23 -12.91 6.45
C ASP A 156 -14.27 -13.30 7.93
N ILE A 157 -13.12 -13.32 8.63
CA ILE A 157 -13.07 -13.52 10.09
C ILE A 157 -13.82 -12.39 10.82
N ILE A 158 -13.61 -11.13 10.40
CA ILE A 158 -14.30 -9.98 11.01
C ILE A 158 -15.80 -10.06 10.75
N ARG A 159 -16.23 -10.49 9.56
CA ARG A 159 -17.63 -10.67 9.20
C ARG A 159 -18.29 -11.79 10.00
N TYR A 160 -17.60 -12.91 10.17
CA TYR A 160 -18.06 -14.04 10.97
C TYR A 160 -18.33 -13.62 12.41
N LYS A 161 -17.39 -12.87 13.02
CA LYS A 161 -17.57 -12.31 14.37
C LYS A 161 -18.73 -11.31 14.49
N LYS A 162 -19.10 -10.64 13.39
CA LYS A 162 -20.24 -9.73 13.33
C LYS A 162 -21.58 -10.44 13.08
N GLY A 163 -21.59 -11.76 12.95
CA GLY A 163 -22.79 -12.54 12.62
C GLY A 163 -23.32 -12.27 11.22
N GLN A 164 -22.48 -11.76 10.30
CA GLN A 164 -22.89 -11.54 8.92
C GLN A 164 -22.91 -12.87 8.15
N ARG A 165 -23.87 -12.98 7.24
CA ARG A 165 -24.04 -14.14 6.34
C ARG A 165 -22.76 -14.38 5.52
N ILE A 166 -22.25 -15.61 5.56
CA ILE A 166 -21.11 -16.08 4.75
C ILE A 166 -21.56 -17.37 4.07
N TRP A 167 -21.74 -17.37 2.75
CA TRP A 167 -22.47 -18.44 2.06
C TRP A 167 -21.82 -19.85 2.22
N TYR A 168 -20.49 -19.95 2.44
CA TYR A 168 -19.78 -21.24 2.59
C TYR A 168 -19.91 -21.82 4.01
N LEU A 169 -20.29 -21.00 5.00
CA LEU A 169 -20.45 -21.43 6.40
C LEU A 169 -21.90 -21.82 6.71
N GLU A 170 -22.82 -21.62 5.77
CA GLU A 170 -24.25 -21.93 5.92
C GLU A 170 -24.61 -23.37 5.56
N TRP A 171 -23.65 -24.29 5.64
CA TRP A 171 -23.98 -25.71 5.52
C TRP A 171 -24.69 -26.18 6.79
N LYS A 172 -26.01 -25.95 6.85
CA LYS A 172 -26.93 -26.56 7.79
C LYS A 172 -28.27 -26.83 7.12
#